data_AF-A0A2G5EDG8-F1
#
_entry.id   AF-A0A2G5EDG8-F1
#
_cell.length_a   1.000
_cell.length_b   1.000
_cell.length_c   1.000
_cell.angle_alpha   90.00
_cell.angle_beta   90.00
_cell.angle_gamma   90.00
#
_symmetry.space_group_name_H-M   'P 1'
#
loop_
_entity.id
_entity.type
_entity.pdbx_description
1 polymer ?
#
loop_
_entity_poly.entity_id
_entity_poly.type
_entity_poly.pdbx_seq_one_letter_code
_entity_poly.pdbx_strand_id
1 'polypeptide(L)'
;MPPIEAIIAPLEAELKMARLEVVKLQDDNRALDRLTKSKEAALLEAERTVQIALAKASLVDDLQNKNQELMKQIEICQEENKILDRMHRQKVAEVEKLTQTVRELEEAVLSGGAAANAVREYQRKVQEMNDEKKTLDRELARARVSANRVAVVVANEWKDGNDKVMPVKQWLEERRFLQGEMQHLRDKLAVAERTAKAESQLKERYHLRLKVLEEGLKTSSNANGRITLERSMSGGSSRRQSLGGADSMSRPSSNGFSSRKTSHSQFGSIPSNSASALLKHAKCSSRSFDGGSRSLDRNKVISNDSWKDNMFSKCSDGVEVNGTSGSCEQISDGKPSETLKNDLEDYVSGHLYDMLQKEVITLRKACHEKDQTLKDKDDAIEMLAKKVDTLNKAMEVEAKKMRREVAAMEKEMAAMRVNREHDVRARRLSSSRGPANGSQLLSRRNSRNT
;
A
#
# COMPACT_ATOMS: atom_id res chain seq x y z
N MET A 1 -110.78 57.54 86.55
CA MET A 1 -110.18 56.82 85.39
C MET A 1 -109.47 57.84 84.52
N PRO A 2 -108.38 57.48 83.82
CA PRO A 2 -107.80 58.36 82.80
C PRO A 2 -108.81 58.65 81.68
N PRO A 3 -108.76 59.81 81.02
CA PRO A 3 -109.55 60.05 79.81
C PRO A 3 -109.12 59.06 78.71
N ILE A 4 -110.09 58.62 77.90
CA ILE A 4 -109.90 57.54 76.92
C ILE A 4 -108.80 57.90 75.89
N GLU A 5 -108.67 59.18 75.53
CA GLU A 5 -107.64 59.68 74.61
C GLU A 5 -106.21 59.43 75.12
N ALA A 6 -105.99 59.40 76.45
CA ALA A 6 -104.68 59.10 77.02
C ALA A 6 -104.27 57.61 76.88
N ILE A 7 -105.22 56.73 76.58
CA ILE A 7 -104.99 55.29 76.32
C ILE A 7 -104.92 55.04 74.80
N ILE A 8 -105.70 55.78 74.01
CA ILE A 8 -105.72 55.65 72.54
C ILE A 8 -104.47 56.26 71.90
N ALA A 9 -104.02 57.44 72.32
CA ALA A 9 -102.92 58.16 71.66
C ALA A 9 -101.57 57.38 71.60
N PRO A 10 -101.15 56.62 72.64
CA PRO A 10 -99.98 55.74 72.54
C PRO A 10 -100.16 54.63 71.49
N LEU A 11 -101.32 53.96 71.47
CA LEU A 11 -101.62 52.89 70.52
C LEU A 11 -101.67 53.41 69.07
N GLU A 12 -102.17 54.62 68.85
CA GLU A 12 -102.12 55.27 67.53
C GLU A 12 -100.70 55.64 67.10
N ALA A 13 -99.83 56.03 68.05
CA ALA A 13 -98.43 56.32 67.78
C ALA A 13 -97.65 55.03 67.44
N GLU A 14 -97.85 53.95 68.20
CA GLU A 14 -97.30 52.62 67.91
C GLU A 14 -97.77 52.10 66.54
N LEU A 15 -99.06 52.24 66.22
CA LEU A 15 -99.61 51.84 64.93
C LEU A 15 -99.05 52.69 63.76
N LYS A 16 -98.77 53.98 63.97
CA LYS A 16 -98.04 54.82 62.99
C LYS A 16 -96.59 54.35 62.82
N MET A 17 -95.89 54.03 63.91
CA MET A 17 -94.51 53.52 63.86
C MET A 17 -94.44 52.17 63.15
N ALA A 18 -95.32 51.22 63.47
CA ALA A 18 -95.42 49.93 62.80
C ALA A 18 -95.72 50.08 61.30
N ARG A 19 -96.56 51.05 60.89
CA ARG A 19 -96.79 51.36 59.47
C ARG A 19 -95.54 51.89 58.76
N LEU A 20 -94.78 52.77 59.41
CA LEU A 20 -93.51 53.27 58.87
C LEU A 20 -92.46 52.15 58.76
N GLU A 21 -92.40 51.27 59.75
CA GLU A 21 -91.55 50.09 59.74
C GLU A 21 -91.93 49.12 58.60
N VAL A 22 -93.22 48.85 58.39
CA VAL A 22 -93.70 48.03 57.25
C VAL A 22 -93.30 48.65 55.91
N VAL A 23 -93.41 49.97 55.73
CA VAL A 23 -92.97 50.64 54.48
C VAL A 23 -91.46 50.51 54.29
N LYS A 24 -90.67 50.73 55.36
CA LYS A 24 -89.21 50.54 55.32
C LYS A 24 -88.84 49.11 54.94
N LEU A 25 -89.46 48.11 55.58
CA LEU A 25 -89.25 46.69 55.28
C LEU A 25 -89.66 46.33 53.85
N GLN A 26 -90.69 46.95 53.28
CA GLN A 26 -91.05 46.76 51.86
C GLN A 26 -89.98 47.30 50.92
N ASP A 27 -89.40 48.47 51.20
CA ASP A 27 -88.33 49.04 50.38
C ASP A 27 -86.99 48.31 50.55
N ASP A 28 -86.66 47.86 51.76
CA ASP A 28 -85.53 46.97 52.03
C ASP A 28 -85.68 45.64 51.26
N ASN A 29 -86.88 45.05 51.24
CA ASN A 29 -87.15 43.81 50.49
C ASN A 29 -87.01 44.02 48.96
N ARG A 30 -87.52 45.15 48.43
CA ARG A 30 -87.28 45.55 47.02
C ARG A 30 -85.80 45.80 46.73
N ALA A 31 -85.00 46.27 47.69
CA ALA A 31 -83.56 46.44 47.53
C ALA A 31 -82.85 45.07 47.48
N LEU A 32 -83.25 44.13 48.35
CA LEU A 32 -82.78 42.75 48.32
C LEU A 32 -83.12 42.06 46.99
N ASP A 33 -84.33 42.21 46.46
CA ASP A 33 -84.71 41.66 45.15
C ASP A 33 -83.81 42.16 44.00
N ARG A 34 -83.51 43.47 43.97
CA ARG A 34 -82.61 44.06 42.97
C ARG A 34 -81.18 43.55 43.13
N LEU A 35 -80.71 43.41 44.38
CA LEU A 35 -79.39 42.87 44.68
C LEU A 35 -79.27 41.40 44.28
N THR A 36 -80.29 40.59 44.53
CA THR A 36 -80.35 39.18 44.15
C THR A 36 -80.28 39.02 42.64
N LYS A 37 -81.12 39.74 41.88
CA LYS A 37 -81.09 39.73 40.40
C LYS A 37 -79.75 40.19 39.82
N SER A 38 -79.12 41.20 40.44
CA SER A 38 -77.79 41.67 40.06
C SER A 38 -76.72 40.58 40.29
N LYS A 39 -76.75 39.89 41.43
CA LYS A 39 -75.86 38.77 41.73
C LYS A 39 -76.08 37.57 40.81
N GLU A 40 -77.32 37.22 40.50
CA GLU A 40 -77.67 36.17 39.53
C GLU A 40 -77.10 36.48 38.13
N ALA A 41 -77.27 37.72 37.65
CA ALA A 41 -76.70 38.15 36.38
C ALA A 41 -75.16 38.06 36.36
N ALA A 42 -74.49 38.52 37.43
CA ALA A 42 -73.04 38.43 37.58
C ALA A 42 -72.54 36.98 37.67
N LEU A 43 -73.28 36.09 38.34
CA LEU A 43 -72.97 34.65 38.38
C LEU A 43 -73.06 34.01 36.99
N LEU A 44 -74.09 34.33 36.20
CA LEU A 44 -74.23 33.83 34.83
C LEU A 44 -73.15 34.38 33.88
N GLU A 45 -72.64 35.59 34.12
CA GLU A 45 -71.51 36.15 33.36
C GLU A 45 -70.17 35.48 33.74
N ALA A 46 -69.95 35.26 35.04
CA ALA A 46 -68.81 34.49 35.53
C ALA A 46 -68.83 33.05 35.01
N GLU A 47 -69.98 32.38 34.99
CA GLU A 47 -70.13 31.02 34.46
C GLU A 47 -69.76 30.94 32.97
N ARG A 48 -70.28 31.85 32.13
CA ARG A 48 -69.89 31.94 30.71
C ARG A 48 -68.38 32.14 30.54
N THR A 49 -67.79 32.98 31.40
CA THR A 49 -66.34 33.25 31.38
C THR A 49 -65.54 31.98 31.71
N VAL A 50 -65.97 31.21 32.72
CA VAL A 50 -65.37 29.91 33.07
C VAL A 50 -65.54 28.89 31.94
N GLN A 51 -66.71 28.78 31.33
CA GLN A 51 -66.95 27.88 30.19
C GLN A 51 -66.02 28.20 29.00
N ILE A 52 -65.84 29.50 28.67
CA ILE A 52 -64.90 29.95 27.64
C ILE A 52 -63.45 29.64 28.02
N ALA A 53 -63.07 29.80 29.30
CA ALA A 53 -61.74 29.47 29.78
C ALA A 53 -61.44 27.97 29.70
N LEU A 54 -62.41 27.11 30.05
CA LEU A 54 -62.30 25.65 29.93
C LEU A 54 -62.14 25.20 28.48
N ALA A 55 -62.93 25.76 27.55
CA ALA A 55 -62.78 25.47 26.12
C ALA A 55 -61.40 25.87 25.57
N LYS A 56 -60.86 27.02 26.01
CA LYS A 56 -59.50 27.47 25.67
C LYS A 56 -58.42 26.56 26.27
N ALA A 57 -58.59 26.10 27.52
CA ALA A 57 -57.66 25.18 28.16
C ALA A 57 -57.58 23.85 27.39
N SER A 58 -58.73 23.25 27.05
CA SER A 58 -58.79 22.01 26.25
C SER A 58 -58.07 22.16 24.90
N LEU A 59 -58.25 23.30 24.21
CA LEU A 59 -57.55 23.56 22.94
C LEU A 59 -56.03 23.71 23.13
N VAL A 60 -55.58 24.30 24.24
CA VAL A 60 -54.15 24.38 24.57
C VAL A 60 -53.58 22.99 24.82
N ASP A 61 -54.30 22.12 25.54
CA ASP A 61 -53.87 20.74 25.79
C ASP A 61 -53.77 19.93 24.49
N ASP A 62 -54.74 20.04 23.59
CA ASP A 62 -54.70 19.42 22.25
C ASP A 62 -53.50 19.90 21.41
N LEU A 63 -53.20 21.21 21.46
CA LEU A 63 -52.04 21.79 20.77
C LEU A 63 -50.71 21.36 21.41
N GLN A 64 -50.65 21.21 22.73
CA GLN A 64 -49.47 20.66 23.42
C GLN A 64 -49.24 19.20 23.04
N ASN A 65 -50.28 18.37 23.02
CA ASN A 65 -50.22 16.98 22.58
C ASN A 65 -49.73 16.88 21.12
N LYS A 66 -50.25 17.72 20.23
CA LYS A 66 -49.81 17.79 18.83
C LYS A 66 -48.36 18.26 18.69
N ASN A 67 -47.91 19.23 19.48
CA ASN A 67 -46.52 19.67 19.49
C ASN A 67 -45.57 18.57 20.00
N GLN A 68 -45.95 17.81 21.04
CA GLN A 68 -45.18 16.67 21.51
C GLN A 68 -45.03 15.58 20.43
N GLU A 69 -46.11 15.30 19.69
CA GLU A 69 -46.07 14.34 18.59
C GLU A 69 -45.20 14.81 17.42
N LEU A 70 -45.30 16.09 17.03
CA LEU A 70 -44.42 16.69 16.02
C LEU A 70 -42.95 16.67 16.43
N MET A 71 -42.62 16.89 17.72
CA MET A 71 -41.24 16.76 18.22
C MET A 71 -40.70 15.34 18.05
N LYS A 72 -41.49 14.31 18.38
CA LYS A 72 -41.10 12.90 18.16
C LYS A 72 -40.88 12.59 16.68
N GLN A 73 -41.76 13.09 15.80
CA GLN A 73 -41.61 12.91 14.35
C GLN A 73 -40.34 13.59 13.82
N ILE A 74 -39.98 14.78 14.32
CA ILE A 74 -38.71 15.44 14.00
C ILE A 74 -37.51 14.61 14.48
N GLU A 75 -37.56 14.03 15.69
CA GLU A 75 -36.50 13.16 16.23
C GLU A 75 -36.31 11.89 15.39
N ILE A 76 -37.41 11.22 15.01
CA ILE A 76 -37.41 10.06 14.12
C ILE A 76 -36.77 10.42 12.77
N CYS A 77 -37.25 11.48 12.11
CA CYS A 77 -36.70 11.95 10.84
C CYS A 77 -35.20 12.30 10.94
N GLN A 78 -34.73 12.84 12.08
CA GLN A 78 -33.31 13.12 12.30
C GLN A 78 -32.47 11.85 12.42
N GLU A 79 -32.96 10.81 13.11
CA GLU A 79 -32.23 9.54 13.23
C GLU A 79 -32.28 8.73 11.92
N GLU A 80 -33.40 8.74 11.20
CA GLU A 80 -33.50 8.18 9.85
C GLU A 80 -32.46 8.80 8.90
N ASN A 81 -32.33 10.14 8.91
CA ASN A 81 -31.29 10.82 8.15
C ASN A 81 -29.88 10.37 8.58
N LYS A 82 -29.57 10.25 9.88
CA LYS A 82 -28.28 9.72 10.37
C LYS A 82 -28.01 8.27 9.93
N ILE A 83 -29.04 7.44 9.80
CA ILE A 83 -28.93 6.05 9.33
C ILE A 83 -28.65 6.05 7.82
N LEU A 84 -29.39 6.84 7.03
CA LEU A 84 -29.17 7.02 5.59
C LEU A 84 -27.75 7.54 5.31
N ASP A 85 -27.28 8.52 6.08
CA ASP A 85 -25.95 9.10 6.00
C ASP A 85 -24.82 8.08 6.26
N ARG A 86 -25.02 7.19 7.24
CA ARG A 86 -24.10 6.08 7.52
C ARG A 86 -24.10 5.05 6.39
N MET A 87 -25.29 4.67 5.91
CA MET A 87 -25.46 3.73 4.80
C MET A 87 -24.84 4.27 3.50
N HIS A 88 -25.00 5.55 3.20
CA HIS A 88 -24.44 6.17 2.02
C HIS A 88 -22.91 6.19 2.08
N ARG A 89 -22.30 6.60 3.20
CA ARG A 89 -20.84 6.55 3.40
C ARG A 89 -20.30 5.12 3.23
N GLN A 90 -20.99 4.11 3.76
CA GLN A 90 -20.59 2.70 3.58
C GLN A 90 -20.63 2.27 2.11
N LYS A 91 -21.72 2.60 1.39
CA LYS A 91 -21.86 2.29 -0.04
C LYS A 91 -20.79 3.00 -0.90
N VAL A 92 -20.45 4.24 -0.57
CA VAL A 92 -19.36 4.97 -1.25
C VAL A 92 -18.02 4.27 -1.04
N ALA A 93 -17.68 3.89 0.20
CA ALA A 93 -16.45 3.15 0.49
C ALA A 93 -16.38 1.78 -0.20
N GLU A 94 -17.52 1.09 -0.35
CA GLU A 94 -17.61 -0.16 -1.12
C GLU A 94 -17.38 0.07 -2.63
N VAL A 95 -17.98 1.11 -3.20
CA VAL A 95 -17.75 1.52 -4.61
C VAL A 95 -16.30 1.94 -4.84
N GLU A 96 -15.66 2.66 -3.91
CA GLU A 96 -14.24 3.02 -3.97
C GLU A 96 -13.35 1.76 -3.95
N LYS A 97 -13.65 0.79 -3.08
CA LYS A 97 -12.94 -0.50 -3.03
C LYS A 97 -13.10 -1.28 -4.33
N LEU A 98 -14.30 -1.39 -4.88
CA LEU A 98 -14.53 -2.05 -6.17
C LEU A 98 -13.77 -1.33 -7.30
N THR A 99 -13.78 0.00 -7.31
CA THR A 99 -13.03 0.82 -8.28
C THR A 99 -11.51 0.59 -8.19
N GLN A 100 -10.98 0.38 -6.98
CA GLN A 100 -9.59 -0.03 -6.78
C GLN A 100 -9.31 -1.43 -7.37
N THR A 101 -10.16 -2.42 -7.09
CA THR A 101 -9.98 -3.78 -7.65
C THR A 101 -10.09 -3.83 -9.17
N VAL A 102 -10.93 -2.98 -9.78
CA VAL A 102 -11.01 -2.87 -11.25
C VAL A 102 -9.70 -2.36 -11.83
N ARG A 103 -9.10 -1.31 -11.25
CA ARG A 103 -7.80 -0.78 -11.71
C ARG A 103 -6.67 -1.79 -11.56
N GLU A 104 -6.63 -2.54 -10.47
CA GLU A 104 -5.66 -3.64 -10.26
C GLU A 104 -5.80 -4.74 -11.32
N LEU A 105 -7.04 -5.09 -11.69
CA LEU A 105 -7.31 -6.05 -12.77
C LEU A 105 -6.95 -5.49 -14.16
N GLU A 106 -7.17 -4.20 -14.43
CA GLU A 106 -6.74 -3.54 -15.66
C GLU A 106 -5.21 -3.58 -15.81
N GLU A 107 -4.46 -3.28 -14.75
CA GLU A 107 -3.00 -3.39 -14.72
C GLU A 107 -2.51 -4.85 -14.90
N ALA A 108 -3.19 -5.82 -14.29
CA ALA A 108 -2.93 -7.24 -14.48
C ALA A 108 -3.19 -7.71 -15.93
N VAL A 109 -4.24 -7.20 -16.59
CA VAL A 109 -4.54 -7.48 -18.00
C VAL A 109 -3.50 -6.85 -18.93
N LEU A 110 -3.08 -5.60 -18.68
CA LEU A 110 -2.04 -4.92 -19.47
C LEU A 110 -0.68 -5.64 -19.38
N SER A 111 -0.26 -6.01 -18.16
CA SER A 111 0.98 -6.79 -17.93
C SER A 111 0.89 -8.20 -18.52
N GLY A 112 -0.26 -8.88 -18.40
CA GLY A 112 -0.52 -10.14 -19.08
C GLY A 112 -0.45 -10.04 -20.61
N GLY A 113 -0.95 -8.94 -21.19
CA GLY A 113 -0.83 -8.63 -22.61
C GLY A 113 0.62 -8.45 -23.07
N ALA A 114 1.43 -7.76 -22.28
CA ALA A 114 2.87 -7.61 -22.53
C ALA A 114 3.61 -8.96 -22.47
N ALA A 115 3.34 -9.78 -21.46
CA ALA A 115 3.89 -11.13 -21.33
C ALA A 115 3.49 -12.03 -22.53
N ALA A 116 2.22 -11.98 -22.95
CA ALA A 116 1.74 -12.73 -24.11
C ALA A 116 2.38 -12.26 -25.45
N ASN A 117 2.73 -10.97 -25.58
CA ASN A 117 3.50 -10.46 -26.71
C ASN A 117 4.93 -11.02 -26.69
N ALA A 118 5.62 -10.98 -25.54
CA ALA A 118 6.97 -11.53 -25.39
C ALA A 118 7.03 -13.04 -25.69
N VAL A 119 6.05 -13.83 -25.22
CA VAL A 119 5.93 -15.26 -25.55
C VAL A 119 5.80 -15.47 -27.06
N ARG A 120 4.96 -14.68 -27.75
CA ARG A 120 4.83 -14.75 -29.22
C ARG A 120 6.11 -14.37 -29.97
N GLU A 121 6.90 -13.44 -29.43
CA GLU A 121 8.20 -13.06 -29.99
C GLU A 121 9.26 -14.16 -29.80
N TYR A 122 9.39 -14.74 -28.60
CA TYR A 122 10.28 -15.88 -28.37
C TYR A 122 9.90 -17.09 -29.21
N GLN A 123 8.61 -17.38 -29.38
CA GLN A 123 8.13 -18.45 -30.28
C GLN A 123 8.58 -18.20 -31.73
N ARG A 124 8.49 -16.95 -32.23
CA ARG A 124 8.99 -16.59 -33.56
C ARG A 124 10.50 -16.79 -33.67
N LYS A 125 11.28 -16.32 -32.69
CA LYS A 125 12.74 -16.45 -32.70
C LYS A 125 13.21 -17.91 -32.63
N VAL A 126 12.50 -18.76 -31.88
CA VAL A 126 12.74 -20.22 -31.85
C VAL A 126 12.42 -20.85 -33.21
N GLN A 127 11.35 -20.44 -33.88
CA GLN A 127 11.03 -20.93 -35.22
C GLN A 127 12.09 -20.52 -36.26
N GLU A 128 12.54 -19.26 -36.24
CA GLU A 128 13.64 -18.77 -37.09
C GLU A 128 14.92 -19.60 -36.87
N MET A 129 15.37 -19.77 -35.62
CA MET A 129 16.56 -20.59 -35.31
C MET A 129 16.39 -22.07 -35.71
N ASN A 130 15.17 -22.60 -35.67
CA ASN A 130 14.89 -23.97 -36.11
C ASN A 130 14.99 -24.10 -37.64
N ASP A 131 14.59 -23.08 -38.39
CA ASP A 131 14.72 -23.08 -39.85
C ASP A 131 16.16 -22.81 -40.31
N GLU A 132 16.91 -21.94 -39.61
CA GLU A 132 18.36 -21.77 -39.75
C GLU A 132 19.12 -23.07 -39.42
N LYS A 133 18.74 -23.78 -38.35
CA LYS A 133 19.30 -25.09 -38.04
C LYS A 133 19.09 -26.07 -39.20
N LYS A 134 17.89 -26.12 -39.78
CA LYS A 134 17.60 -27.01 -40.93
C LYS A 134 18.38 -26.62 -42.18
N THR A 135 18.74 -25.35 -42.41
CA THR A 135 19.62 -24.98 -43.55
C THR A 135 21.06 -25.41 -43.28
N LEU A 136 21.58 -25.13 -42.08
CA LEU A 136 22.91 -25.56 -41.64
C LEU A 136 23.07 -27.10 -41.65
N ASP A 137 22.08 -27.87 -41.20
CA ASP A 137 22.11 -29.34 -41.25
C ASP A 137 22.25 -29.86 -42.70
N ARG A 138 21.59 -29.21 -43.67
CA ARG A 138 21.70 -29.54 -45.10
C ARG A 138 23.03 -29.10 -45.71
N GLU A 139 23.61 -27.99 -45.24
CA GLU A 139 24.94 -27.53 -45.64
C GLU A 139 26.04 -28.45 -45.11
N LEU A 140 25.95 -28.82 -43.83
CA LEU A 140 26.83 -29.77 -43.17
C LEU A 140 26.76 -31.16 -43.83
N ALA A 141 25.57 -31.62 -44.22
CA ALA A 141 25.41 -32.85 -45.00
C ALA A 141 26.12 -32.76 -46.38
N ARG A 142 25.93 -31.65 -47.12
CA ARG A 142 26.62 -31.40 -48.40
C ARG A 142 28.15 -31.34 -48.23
N ALA A 143 28.63 -30.63 -47.21
CA ALA A 143 30.04 -30.51 -46.88
C ALA A 143 30.66 -31.87 -46.52
N ARG A 144 29.98 -32.71 -45.72
CA ARG A 144 30.41 -34.08 -45.43
C ARG A 144 30.56 -34.94 -46.68
N VAL A 145 29.60 -34.87 -47.62
CA VAL A 145 29.70 -35.62 -48.90
C VAL A 145 30.90 -35.13 -49.72
N SER A 146 31.10 -33.82 -49.83
CA SER A 146 32.26 -33.25 -50.53
C SER A 146 33.60 -33.64 -49.87
N ALA A 147 33.69 -33.56 -48.54
CA ALA A 147 34.87 -33.96 -47.79
C ALA A 147 35.19 -35.45 -47.96
N ASN A 148 34.17 -36.32 -47.90
CA ASN A 148 34.34 -37.75 -48.16
C ASN A 148 34.81 -38.02 -49.60
N ARG A 149 34.30 -37.30 -50.60
CA ARG A 149 34.78 -37.39 -51.99
C ARG A 149 36.26 -37.00 -52.12
N VAL A 150 36.66 -35.88 -51.51
CA VAL A 150 38.06 -35.43 -51.50
C VAL A 150 38.94 -36.45 -50.78
N ALA A 151 38.52 -36.97 -49.62
CA ALA A 151 39.27 -37.99 -48.89
C ALA A 151 39.48 -39.28 -49.70
N VAL A 152 38.47 -39.72 -50.47
CA VAL A 152 38.59 -40.87 -51.38
C VAL A 152 39.54 -40.56 -52.55
N VAL A 153 39.48 -39.36 -53.15
CA VAL A 153 40.41 -38.96 -54.21
C VAL A 153 41.85 -38.92 -53.68
N VAL A 154 42.11 -38.24 -52.57
CA VAL A 154 43.43 -38.15 -51.94
C VAL A 154 43.94 -39.55 -51.56
N ALA A 155 43.10 -40.42 -51.00
CA ALA A 155 43.50 -41.79 -50.67
C ALA A 155 43.84 -42.63 -51.91
N ASN A 156 43.16 -42.41 -53.04
CA ASN A 156 43.48 -43.06 -54.32
C ASN A 156 44.75 -42.49 -54.95
N GLU A 157 44.95 -41.17 -54.94
CA GLU A 157 46.20 -40.52 -55.39
C GLU A 157 47.41 -41.03 -54.59
N TRP A 158 47.26 -41.19 -53.27
CA TRP A 158 48.28 -41.79 -52.39
C TRP A 158 48.53 -43.27 -52.68
N LYS A 159 47.55 -43.96 -53.28
CA LYS A 159 47.64 -45.37 -53.67
C LYS A 159 48.18 -45.58 -55.09
N ASP A 160 48.00 -44.61 -55.99
CA ASP A 160 48.37 -44.71 -57.41
C ASP A 160 49.63 -43.92 -57.78
N GLY A 161 50.04 -42.95 -56.97
CA GLY A 161 51.34 -42.28 -57.11
C GLY A 161 52.48 -43.30 -57.12
N ASN A 162 53.34 -43.23 -58.14
CA ASN A 162 54.52 -44.12 -58.27
C ASN A 162 55.61 -43.82 -57.23
N ASP A 163 55.39 -42.82 -56.37
CA ASP A 163 56.28 -42.32 -55.32
C ASP A 163 56.07 -43.08 -53.99
N LYS A 164 55.89 -44.41 -54.06
CA LYS A 164 55.48 -45.27 -52.94
C LYS A 164 56.54 -45.51 -51.87
N VAL A 165 57.71 -44.92 -52.04
CA VAL A 165 58.80 -44.95 -51.09
C VAL A 165 59.57 -43.65 -51.23
N MET A 166 59.26 -42.68 -50.37
CA MET A 166 60.28 -41.74 -49.91
C MET A 166 61.49 -42.58 -49.51
N PRO A 167 62.65 -42.46 -50.19
CA PRO A 167 63.80 -43.30 -49.94
C PRO A 167 64.13 -43.33 -48.46
N VAL A 168 64.30 -44.52 -47.87
CA VAL A 168 64.54 -44.66 -46.42
C VAL A 168 65.74 -43.82 -45.96
N LYS A 169 66.72 -43.57 -46.85
CA LYS A 169 67.79 -42.58 -46.65
C LYS A 169 67.28 -41.15 -46.48
N GLN A 170 66.52 -40.61 -47.44
CA GLN A 170 65.94 -39.27 -47.35
C GLN A 170 65.05 -39.12 -46.11
N TRP A 171 64.21 -40.11 -45.77
CA TRP A 171 63.41 -40.02 -44.54
C TRP A 171 64.25 -40.04 -43.26
N LEU A 172 65.32 -40.86 -43.21
CA LEU A 172 66.24 -40.86 -42.06
C LEU A 172 67.10 -39.59 -42.00
N GLU A 173 67.40 -38.97 -43.13
CA GLU A 173 68.11 -37.70 -43.24
C GLU A 173 67.23 -36.52 -42.81
N GLU A 174 65.99 -36.42 -43.32
CA GLU A 174 64.99 -35.43 -42.89
C GLU A 174 64.62 -35.60 -41.42
N ARG A 175 64.39 -36.83 -40.95
CA ARG A 175 64.14 -37.11 -39.53
C ARG A 175 65.33 -36.69 -38.65
N ARG A 176 66.57 -36.93 -39.10
CA ARG A 176 67.79 -36.49 -38.39
C ARG A 176 67.93 -34.98 -38.41
N PHE A 177 67.63 -34.34 -39.54
CA PHE A 177 67.64 -32.89 -39.70
C PHE A 177 66.62 -32.22 -38.78
N LEU A 178 65.35 -32.61 -38.86
CA LEU A 178 64.28 -32.11 -38.01
C LEU A 178 64.52 -32.39 -36.52
N GLN A 179 65.10 -33.54 -36.17
CA GLN A 179 65.49 -33.82 -34.78
C GLN A 179 66.64 -32.90 -34.31
N GLY A 180 67.59 -32.60 -35.20
CA GLY A 180 68.66 -31.62 -34.96
C GLY A 180 68.14 -30.19 -34.81
N GLU A 181 67.23 -29.75 -35.69
CA GLU A 181 66.56 -28.45 -35.56
C GLU A 181 65.73 -28.37 -34.28
N MET A 182 65.00 -29.43 -33.91
CA MET A 182 64.25 -29.45 -32.66
C MET A 182 65.17 -29.35 -31.44
N GLN A 183 66.36 -29.95 -31.48
CA GLN A 183 67.35 -29.78 -30.42
C GLN A 183 67.92 -28.35 -30.41
N HIS A 184 68.28 -27.80 -31.57
CA HIS A 184 68.75 -26.43 -31.70
C HIS A 184 67.71 -25.40 -31.22
N LEU A 185 66.42 -25.65 -31.45
CA LEU A 185 65.30 -24.84 -30.94
C LEU A 185 65.15 -24.98 -29.42
N ARG A 186 65.34 -26.18 -28.84
CA ARG A 186 65.39 -26.36 -27.37
C ARG A 186 66.58 -25.60 -26.76
N ASP A 187 67.75 -25.66 -27.38
CA ASP A 187 68.94 -24.98 -26.88
C ASP A 187 68.77 -23.45 -26.97
N LYS A 188 68.18 -22.95 -28.07
CA LYS A 188 67.77 -21.54 -28.23
C LYS A 188 66.73 -21.12 -27.19
N LEU A 189 65.71 -21.95 -26.92
CA LEU A 189 64.72 -21.71 -25.88
C LEU A 189 65.39 -21.61 -24.50
N ALA A 190 66.27 -22.56 -24.15
CA ALA A 190 67.00 -22.56 -22.89
C ALA A 190 67.97 -21.36 -22.74
N VAL A 191 68.50 -20.82 -23.84
CA VAL A 191 69.22 -19.53 -23.84
C VAL A 191 68.24 -18.38 -23.58
N ALA A 192 67.14 -18.31 -24.33
CA ALA A 192 66.15 -17.24 -24.19
C ALA A 192 65.52 -17.20 -22.79
N GLU A 193 65.21 -18.34 -22.18
CA GLU A 193 64.71 -18.44 -20.81
C GLU A 193 65.74 -17.96 -19.78
N ARG A 194 67.04 -18.25 -19.97
CA ARG A 194 68.10 -17.74 -19.10
C ARG A 194 68.26 -16.22 -19.25
N THR A 195 68.21 -15.71 -20.47
CA THR A 195 68.24 -14.26 -20.75
C THR A 195 67.02 -13.57 -20.12
N ALA A 196 65.81 -14.08 -20.34
CA ALA A 196 64.59 -13.52 -19.77
C ALA A 196 64.59 -13.54 -18.22
N LYS A 197 65.13 -14.59 -17.60
CA LYS A 197 65.33 -14.63 -16.14
C LYS A 197 66.33 -13.56 -15.66
N ALA A 198 67.45 -13.37 -16.37
CA ALA A 198 68.44 -12.33 -16.06
C ALA A 198 67.87 -10.91 -16.26
N GLU A 199 67.12 -10.68 -17.34
CA GLU A 199 66.42 -9.41 -17.60
C GLU A 199 65.35 -9.12 -16.53
N SER A 200 64.60 -10.14 -16.10
CA SER A 200 63.62 -10.01 -15.01
C SER A 200 64.28 -9.61 -13.69
N GLN A 201 65.39 -10.27 -13.32
CA GLN A 201 66.17 -9.92 -12.12
C GLN A 201 66.76 -8.50 -12.22
N LEU A 202 67.23 -8.09 -13.40
CA LEU A 202 67.73 -6.74 -13.63
C LEU A 202 66.61 -5.69 -13.54
N LYS A 203 65.42 -5.99 -14.09
CA LYS A 203 64.20 -5.17 -13.96
C LYS A 203 63.78 -5.02 -12.50
N GLU A 204 63.83 -6.09 -11.71
CA GLU A 204 63.56 -6.04 -10.27
C GLU A 204 64.56 -5.15 -9.52
N ARG A 205 65.86 -5.27 -9.82
CA ARG A 205 66.91 -4.39 -9.27
C ARG A 205 66.67 -2.92 -9.62
N TYR A 206 66.30 -2.61 -10.86
CA TYR A 206 65.96 -1.25 -11.26
C TYR A 206 64.65 -0.75 -10.62
N HIS A 207 63.64 -1.61 -10.48
CA HIS A 207 62.37 -1.27 -9.84
C HIS A 207 62.55 -0.94 -8.35
N LEU A 208 63.34 -1.74 -7.62
CA LEU A 208 63.73 -1.43 -6.24
C LEU A 208 64.50 -0.11 -6.15
N ARG A 209 65.45 0.14 -7.05
CA ARG A 209 66.22 1.38 -7.07
C ARG A 209 65.36 2.61 -7.43
N LEU A 210 64.38 2.45 -8.30
CA LEU A 210 63.39 3.49 -8.62
C LEU A 210 62.51 3.77 -7.39
N LYS A 211 62.00 2.73 -6.71
CA LYS A 211 61.20 2.88 -5.48
C LYS A 211 61.96 3.63 -4.39
N VAL A 212 63.24 3.32 -4.16
CA VAL A 212 64.10 4.06 -3.22
C VAL A 212 64.28 5.53 -3.64
N LEU A 213 64.42 5.82 -4.94
CA LEU A 213 64.49 7.20 -5.44
C LEU A 213 63.16 7.95 -5.30
N GLU A 214 62.02 7.29 -5.55
CA GLU A 214 60.68 7.86 -5.36
C GLU A 214 60.39 8.13 -3.88
N GLU A 215 60.79 7.24 -2.98
CA GLU A 215 60.69 7.44 -1.52
C GLU A 215 61.62 8.57 -1.06
N GLY A 216 62.84 8.66 -1.61
CA GLY A 216 63.74 9.80 -1.42
C GLY A 216 63.16 11.13 -1.92
N LEU A 217 62.45 11.13 -3.05
CA LEU A 217 61.80 12.33 -3.58
C LEU A 217 60.54 12.71 -2.79
N LYS A 218 59.74 11.73 -2.35
CA LYS A 218 58.55 11.95 -1.49
C LYS A 218 58.94 12.46 -0.10
N THR A 219 60.05 11.99 0.46
CA THR A 219 60.58 12.50 1.74
C THR A 219 61.29 13.84 1.59
N SER A 220 61.95 14.11 0.45
CA SER A 220 62.54 15.41 0.11
C SER A 220 61.49 16.50 -0.19
N SER A 221 60.33 16.13 -0.76
CA SER A 221 59.26 17.07 -1.12
C SER A 221 58.54 17.71 0.07
N ASN A 222 58.77 17.24 1.30
CA ASN A 222 58.11 17.73 2.51
C ASN A 222 59.03 18.54 3.47
N ALA A 223 60.23 18.92 3.03
CA ALA A 223 61.18 19.72 3.82
C ALA A 223 61.52 21.06 3.15
N ASN A 224 60.67 22.07 3.36
CA ASN A 224 60.91 23.42 2.87
C ASN A 224 61.67 24.23 3.95
N GLY A 225 62.98 24.48 3.81
CA GLY A 225 63.68 25.35 4.77
C GLY A 225 65.22 25.43 4.79
N ARG A 226 65.74 26.54 4.24
CA ARG A 226 66.76 27.43 4.84
C ARG A 226 68.27 27.02 4.92
N ILE A 227 69.09 27.95 4.37
CA ILE A 227 70.48 28.38 4.67
C ILE A 227 71.71 27.53 4.22
N THR A 228 72.66 28.28 3.63
CA THR A 228 74.14 28.18 3.69
C THR A 228 74.89 27.48 2.54
N LEU A 229 75.41 28.33 1.65
CA LEU A 229 76.79 28.38 1.14
C LEU A 229 77.74 27.23 1.53
N GLU A 230 78.33 26.56 0.52
CA GLU A 230 79.78 26.38 0.35
C GLU A 230 80.12 25.86 -1.07
N ARG A 231 81.40 25.86 -1.42
CA ARG A 231 81.91 25.90 -2.80
C ARG A 231 82.88 24.74 -3.10
N SER A 232 82.78 24.14 -4.28
CA SER A 232 83.87 23.54 -5.10
C SER A 232 83.26 22.91 -6.38
N MET A 233 83.53 23.30 -7.63
CA MET A 233 84.78 23.55 -8.40
C MET A 233 85.50 22.28 -8.88
N SER A 234 85.70 22.22 -10.22
CA SER A 234 86.70 21.44 -11.01
C SER A 234 86.83 19.92 -10.74
N GLY A 235 86.70 18.99 -11.71
CA GLY A 235 86.95 19.08 -13.14
C GLY A 235 88.13 18.18 -13.57
N GLY A 236 87.91 17.25 -14.50
CA GLY A 236 88.92 16.85 -15.48
C GLY A 236 89.53 15.43 -15.42
N SER A 237 89.98 14.99 -16.61
CA SER A 237 90.85 13.84 -16.92
C SER A 237 90.31 12.42 -16.64
N SER A 238 89.94 11.60 -17.63
CA SER A 238 90.70 11.08 -18.81
C SER A 238 91.49 9.79 -18.52
N ARG A 239 91.04 8.68 -19.13
CA ARG A 239 91.93 7.80 -19.89
C ARG A 239 91.18 7.03 -20.99
N ARG A 240 91.49 7.37 -22.25
CA ARG A 240 91.28 6.49 -23.41
C ARG A 240 92.20 5.27 -23.29
N GLN A 241 91.76 4.12 -23.81
CA GLN A 241 92.50 3.47 -24.90
C GLN A 241 91.50 3.02 -25.98
N SER A 242 91.91 3.12 -27.25
CA SER A 242 91.11 2.80 -28.43
C SER A 242 92.02 2.32 -29.55
N LEU A 243 91.64 1.29 -30.29
CA LEU A 243 92.14 0.88 -31.62
C LEU A 243 91.14 -0.18 -32.16
N GLY A 244 90.77 -0.25 -33.44
CA GLY A 244 91.05 0.60 -34.61
C GLY A 244 90.70 -0.13 -35.93
N GLY A 245 90.35 0.59 -37.00
CA GLY A 245 90.04 0.04 -38.35
C GLY A 245 88.59 -0.47 -38.51
N ALA A 246 87.69 0.02 -39.37
CA ALA A 246 87.75 0.90 -40.54
C ALA A 246 88.43 0.34 -41.80
N ASP A 247 87.62 -0.07 -42.78
CA ASP A 247 87.57 0.53 -44.13
C ASP A 247 86.35 -0.01 -44.93
N SER A 248 85.87 0.55 -46.04
CA SER A 248 85.66 1.94 -46.51
C SER A 248 85.19 1.89 -47.98
N MET A 249 84.59 2.98 -48.47
CA MET A 249 84.17 3.25 -49.87
C MET A 249 82.85 2.57 -50.36
N SER A 250 81.94 3.24 -51.07
CA SER A 250 82.05 4.54 -51.77
C SER A 250 80.82 5.48 -51.64
N ARG A 251 81.15 6.77 -51.58
CA ARG A 251 80.35 8.01 -51.61
C ARG A 251 80.00 8.43 -53.07
N PRO A 252 79.37 9.61 -53.36
CA PRO A 252 78.20 10.29 -52.76
C PRO A 252 77.33 11.07 -53.80
N SER A 253 76.58 12.08 -53.30
CA SER A 253 76.12 13.34 -53.95
C SER A 253 74.74 13.36 -54.63
N SER A 254 73.94 14.43 -54.52
CA SER A 254 74.09 15.68 -53.72
C SER A 254 72.81 16.53 -53.67
N ASN A 255 72.60 17.24 -52.56
CA ASN A 255 71.88 18.53 -52.38
C ASN A 255 70.40 18.65 -52.86
N GLY A 256 69.55 19.49 -52.26
CA GLY A 256 69.70 20.33 -51.07
C GLY A 256 68.55 21.35 -50.91
N PHE A 257 68.40 21.86 -49.69
CA PHE A 257 67.70 23.09 -49.25
C PHE A 257 66.20 23.37 -49.57
N SER A 258 65.52 23.71 -48.47
CA SER A 258 64.24 24.41 -48.28
C SER A 258 63.86 25.51 -49.27
N SER A 259 62.55 25.82 -49.41
CA SER A 259 61.93 27.08 -48.93
C SER A 259 60.54 27.44 -49.53
N ARG A 260 59.57 27.75 -48.65
CA ARG A 260 58.53 28.81 -48.73
C ARG A 260 57.32 28.79 -49.71
N LYS A 261 56.30 29.55 -49.24
CA LYS A 261 55.23 30.34 -49.92
C LYS A 261 53.92 29.59 -50.26
N THR A 262 52.85 29.78 -49.47
CA THR A 262 51.80 30.85 -49.50
C THR A 262 50.77 30.65 -50.64
N SER A 263 49.54 30.15 -50.43
CA SER A 263 48.37 30.68 -49.67
C SER A 263 47.49 31.65 -50.47
N HIS A 264 46.16 31.42 -50.49
CA HIS A 264 44.99 32.35 -50.51
C HIS A 264 43.69 31.47 -50.58
N SER A 265 42.69 31.59 -49.69
CA SER A 265 41.53 32.51 -49.70
C SER A 265 40.46 32.13 -50.76
N GLN A 266 39.12 32.25 -50.58
CA GLN A 266 38.30 32.81 -49.49
C GLN A 266 36.78 32.53 -49.77
N PHE A 267 35.89 32.71 -48.78
CA PHE A 267 34.40 32.86 -48.87
C PHE A 267 33.53 31.70 -49.44
N GLY A 268 32.31 31.43 -48.95
CA GLY A 268 31.54 31.95 -47.79
C GLY A 268 30.33 31.02 -47.48
N SER A 269 29.93 30.72 -46.23
CA SER A 269 29.23 31.60 -45.24
C SER A 269 27.81 32.00 -45.73
N ILE A 270 26.62 31.65 -45.17
CA ILE A 270 25.97 31.89 -43.84
C ILE A 270 24.42 31.63 -44.05
N PRO A 271 23.48 31.33 -43.09
CA PRO A 271 23.53 30.61 -41.80
C PRO A 271 22.22 29.85 -41.35
N SER A 272 22.27 29.23 -40.17
CA SER A 272 21.30 29.23 -39.02
C SER A 272 19.76 29.26 -39.19
N ASN A 273 19.09 28.40 -38.41
CA ASN A 273 18.09 28.88 -37.43
C ASN A 273 17.96 27.94 -36.21
N SER A 274 18.49 28.34 -35.05
CA SER A 274 18.29 27.68 -33.75
C SER A 274 18.26 28.70 -32.62
N ALA A 275 17.15 28.81 -31.90
CA ALA A 275 17.00 29.75 -30.78
C ALA A 275 16.05 29.22 -29.69
N SER A 276 16.29 29.70 -28.46
CA SER A 276 15.60 29.43 -27.16
C SER A 276 16.25 28.38 -26.26
N ALA A 277 16.32 28.55 -24.94
CA ALA A 277 16.30 29.77 -24.10
C ALA A 277 16.93 29.46 -22.73
N LEU A 278 17.23 30.49 -21.93
CA LEU A 278 17.96 30.39 -20.66
C LEU A 278 17.12 30.72 -19.41
N LEU A 279 17.44 30.06 -18.30
CA LEU A 279 17.44 30.53 -16.90
C LEU A 279 16.13 30.60 -16.03
N LYS A 280 16.28 29.97 -14.85
CA LYS A 280 16.02 30.46 -13.47
C LYS A 280 14.69 30.19 -12.73
N HIS A 281 14.85 30.18 -11.40
CA HIS A 281 13.92 29.74 -10.34
C HIS A 281 12.92 30.82 -9.88
N ALA A 282 11.77 30.41 -9.34
CA ALA A 282 11.02 31.12 -8.29
C ALA A 282 10.08 30.16 -7.51
N LYS A 283 9.58 30.60 -6.35
CA LYS A 283 8.64 29.87 -5.46
C LYS A 283 7.27 30.57 -5.39
N CYS A 284 6.26 29.80 -4.96
CA CYS A 284 5.00 30.22 -4.31
C CYS A 284 3.84 30.82 -5.15
N SER A 285 2.64 30.74 -4.55
CA SER A 285 1.31 31.23 -4.98
C SER A 285 0.61 30.46 -6.11
N SER A 286 -0.72 30.26 -6.10
CA SER A 286 -1.76 30.35 -5.06
C SER A 286 -3.10 29.75 -5.55
N ARG A 287 -4.05 29.54 -4.63
CA ARG A 287 -5.54 29.38 -4.82
C ARG A 287 -6.04 29.96 -6.16
N SER A 288 -6.97 29.33 -6.89
CA SER A 288 -8.38 29.17 -6.48
C SER A 288 -9.26 28.37 -7.45
N PHE A 289 -10.31 27.76 -6.89
CA PHE A 289 -11.71 27.63 -7.35
C PHE A 289 -12.14 27.79 -8.84
N ASP A 290 -13.10 26.92 -9.19
CA ASP A 290 -14.31 27.13 -10.04
C ASP A 290 -14.38 26.41 -11.41
N GLY A 291 -15.62 26.14 -11.87
CA GLY A 291 -15.93 25.82 -13.27
C GLY A 291 -16.44 24.40 -13.54
N GLY A 292 -17.71 24.14 -13.23
CA GLY A 292 -18.32 22.80 -13.33
C GLY A 292 -18.78 22.30 -14.71
N SER A 293 -19.40 21.11 -14.64
CA SER A 293 -20.51 20.61 -15.46
C SER A 293 -20.34 20.41 -16.98
N ARG A 294 -20.40 19.14 -17.42
CA ARG A 294 -21.28 18.58 -18.48
C ARG A 294 -20.95 17.09 -18.73
N SER A 295 -21.84 16.13 -18.46
CA SER A 295 -23.07 15.72 -19.19
C SER A 295 -22.82 14.75 -20.36
N LEU A 296 -23.77 13.84 -20.60
CA LEU A 296 -23.78 12.65 -21.49
C LEU A 296 -23.46 11.37 -20.69
N ASP A 297 -24.44 10.64 -20.14
CA ASP A 297 -25.64 10.04 -20.75
C ASP A 297 -25.31 9.02 -21.86
N ARG A 298 -25.27 7.74 -21.47
CA ARG A 298 -25.65 6.63 -22.35
C ARG A 298 -26.03 5.37 -21.56
N ASN A 299 -27.32 5.18 -21.33
CA ASN A 299 -27.87 3.88 -20.95
C ASN A 299 -27.62 2.83 -22.05
N LYS A 300 -27.15 1.62 -21.68
CA LYS A 300 -27.51 0.39 -22.40
C LYS A 300 -27.56 -0.80 -21.44
N VAL A 301 -28.78 -1.28 -21.18
CA VAL A 301 -29.07 -2.48 -20.39
C VAL A 301 -28.80 -3.73 -21.22
N ILE A 302 -28.09 -4.71 -20.65
CA ILE A 302 -28.24 -6.15 -20.94
C ILE A 302 -28.09 -6.90 -19.62
N SER A 303 -29.06 -7.77 -19.30
CA SER A 303 -29.02 -8.69 -18.17
C SER A 303 -28.74 -10.11 -18.66
N ASN A 304 -27.84 -10.86 -18.01
CA ASN A 304 -28.19 -12.07 -17.24
C ASN A 304 -26.95 -12.86 -16.75
N ASP A 305 -27.13 -13.45 -15.57
CA ASP A 305 -26.64 -14.76 -15.10
C ASP A 305 -25.22 -15.24 -15.39
N SER A 306 -24.44 -15.40 -14.31
CA SER A 306 -23.86 -16.71 -13.96
C SER A 306 -23.34 -16.71 -12.51
N TRP A 307 -23.96 -17.47 -11.63
CA TRP A 307 -23.38 -17.82 -10.33
C TRP A 307 -22.41 -18.99 -10.51
N LYS A 308 -21.21 -18.92 -9.91
CA LYS A 308 -20.51 -20.13 -9.43
C LYS A 308 -19.42 -19.82 -8.42
N ASP A 309 -19.24 -20.76 -7.50
CA ASP A 309 -18.56 -20.60 -6.22
C ASP A 309 -17.04 -20.85 -6.24
N ASN A 310 -16.42 -20.43 -5.13
CA ASN A 310 -15.28 -21.07 -4.46
C ASN A 310 -14.04 -21.47 -5.28
N MET A 311 -12.91 -20.84 -4.92
CA MET A 311 -11.76 -21.65 -4.54
C MET A 311 -11.02 -21.05 -3.34
N PHE A 312 -10.77 -21.89 -2.33
CA PHE A 312 -10.17 -21.51 -1.06
C PHE A 312 -8.66 -21.29 -1.16
N SER A 313 -8.17 -20.33 -0.39
CA SER A 313 -6.76 -20.19 -0.05
C SER A 313 -6.28 -21.40 0.77
N LYS A 314 -5.05 -21.86 0.50
CA LYS A 314 -4.25 -22.60 1.48
C LYS A 314 -2.76 -22.32 1.31
N CYS A 315 -2.31 -21.22 1.92
CA CYS A 315 -0.90 -21.12 2.32
C CYS A 315 -0.65 -22.15 3.44
N SER A 316 0.47 -22.86 3.39
CA SER A 316 0.90 -23.72 4.50
C SER A 316 2.17 -23.15 5.10
N ASP A 317 2.07 -22.81 6.38
CA ASP A 317 3.17 -22.35 7.21
C ASP A 317 4.17 -23.49 7.49
N GLY A 318 5.40 -23.15 7.85
CA GLY A 318 6.53 -24.09 7.94
C GLY A 318 7.84 -23.45 8.37
N VAL A 319 7.81 -22.62 9.42
CA VAL A 319 9.03 -22.17 10.11
C VAL A 319 9.59 -23.29 10.98
N GLU A 320 10.77 -23.82 10.64
CA GLU A 320 11.69 -24.39 11.63
C GLU A 320 13.11 -23.87 11.42
N VAL A 321 13.60 -23.16 12.43
CA VAL A 321 15.01 -22.82 12.60
C VAL A 321 15.59 -23.77 13.64
N ASN A 322 16.62 -24.53 13.29
CA ASN A 322 17.68 -24.84 14.24
C ASN A 322 18.96 -25.29 13.52
N GLY A 323 20.08 -24.68 13.88
CA GLY A 323 21.41 -25.16 13.49
C GLY A 323 21.95 -26.15 14.52
N THR A 324 22.90 -26.99 14.13
CA THR A 324 23.81 -27.67 15.06
C THR A 324 25.17 -27.88 14.39
N SER A 325 26.22 -27.76 15.21
CA SER A 325 27.62 -27.67 14.81
C SER A 325 28.19 -28.91 14.11
N GLY A 326 29.32 -28.66 13.45
CA GLY A 326 30.15 -29.64 12.78
C GLY A 326 30.68 -30.80 13.62
N SER A 327 31.20 -31.78 12.88
CA SER A 327 32.30 -32.64 13.31
C SER A 327 33.42 -32.52 12.26
N CYS A 328 34.66 -32.74 12.70
CA CYS A 328 35.87 -32.41 11.97
C CYS A 328 36.72 -33.67 11.71
N GLU A 329 37.84 -33.49 10.98
CA GLU A 329 39.02 -34.36 10.93
C GLU A 329 38.96 -35.65 10.05
N GLN A 330 40.06 -36.11 9.42
CA GLN A 330 41.41 -35.54 9.21
C GLN A 330 42.11 -36.20 8.00
N ILE A 331 43.21 -35.58 7.49
CA ILE A 331 44.38 -36.21 6.79
C ILE A 331 44.14 -36.91 5.42
N SER A 332 45.06 -36.87 4.44
CA SER A 332 46.14 -35.92 4.07
C SER A 332 46.68 -36.24 2.67
N ASP A 333 47.23 -35.26 1.92
CA ASP A 333 48.68 -35.19 1.62
C ASP A 333 49.07 -33.95 0.79
N GLY A 334 50.33 -33.50 0.89
CA GLY A 334 50.96 -32.59 -0.09
C GLY A 334 51.05 -31.08 0.23
N LYS A 335 52.04 -30.70 1.06
CA LYS A 335 52.59 -29.31 1.21
C LYS A 335 53.73 -29.07 0.17
N PRO A 336 54.36 -27.87 0.07
CA PRO A 336 53.90 -26.51 0.34
C PRO A 336 54.17 -25.53 -0.85
N SER A 337 53.55 -24.34 -0.85
CA SER A 337 54.20 -23.14 -1.40
C SER A 337 53.78 -21.91 -0.61
N GLU A 338 54.76 -21.21 -0.04
CA GLU A 338 54.57 -19.87 0.51
C GLU A 338 54.40 -18.88 -0.65
N THR A 339 53.34 -18.07 -0.62
CA THR A 339 53.38 -16.74 -1.25
C THR A 339 52.37 -15.81 -0.60
N LEU A 340 52.89 -14.72 -0.05
CA LEU A 340 52.23 -13.42 0.08
C LEU A 340 50.97 -13.36 0.96
N LYS A 341 51.22 -12.97 2.21
CA LYS A 341 50.37 -11.97 2.87
C LYS A 341 50.25 -10.76 1.93
N ASN A 342 49.12 -10.62 1.27
CA ASN A 342 48.67 -9.34 0.75
C ASN A 342 47.43 -8.98 1.53
N ASP A 343 47.58 -8.00 2.43
CA ASP A 343 46.46 -7.29 3.04
C ASP A 343 45.75 -6.49 1.95
N LEU A 344 44.96 -7.18 1.13
CA LEU A 344 43.85 -6.58 0.40
C LEU A 344 42.76 -6.31 1.42
N GLU A 345 42.96 -5.26 2.21
CA GLU A 345 41.86 -4.58 2.90
C GLU A 345 40.78 -4.29 1.87
N ASP A 346 39.58 -4.80 2.13
CA ASP A 346 38.47 -4.79 1.19
C ASP A 346 37.86 -3.37 1.18
N TYR A 347 38.54 -2.45 0.49
CA TYR A 347 38.24 -1.01 0.48
C TYR A 347 36.94 -0.71 -0.28
N VAL A 348 35.82 -0.92 0.42
CA VAL A 348 34.50 -0.45 0.00
C VAL A 348 34.50 1.08 -0.09
N SER A 349 34.00 1.61 -1.20
CA SER A 349 33.82 3.06 -1.41
C SER A 349 33.05 3.68 -0.24
N GLY A 350 33.63 4.70 0.42
CA GLY A 350 32.99 5.38 1.54
C GLY A 350 31.61 5.97 1.21
N HIS A 351 31.39 6.34 -0.06
CA HIS A 351 30.07 6.78 -0.53
C HIS A 351 29.02 5.65 -0.51
N LEU A 352 29.41 4.41 -0.83
CA LEU A 352 28.52 3.24 -0.73
C LEU A 352 28.24 2.92 0.75
N TYR A 353 29.24 3.04 1.62
CA TYR A 353 29.03 2.90 3.06
C TYR A 353 28.06 3.96 3.61
N ASP A 354 28.22 5.23 3.24
CA ASP A 354 27.32 6.34 3.63
C ASP A 354 25.88 6.13 3.15
N MET A 355 25.68 5.62 1.92
CA MET A 355 24.35 5.29 1.40
C MET A 355 23.74 4.11 2.17
N LEU A 356 24.47 3.01 2.31
CA LEU A 356 23.99 1.83 3.01
C LEU A 356 23.71 2.12 4.49
N GLN A 357 24.52 2.95 5.14
CA GLN A 357 24.30 3.40 6.51
C GLN A 357 23.01 4.25 6.63
N LYS A 358 22.73 5.14 5.66
CA LYS A 358 21.47 5.89 5.61
C LYS A 358 20.26 4.99 5.39
N GLU A 359 20.36 4.02 4.48
CA GLU A 359 19.29 3.04 4.24
C GLU A 359 19.03 2.18 5.48
N VAL A 360 20.07 1.64 6.12
CA VAL A 360 19.96 0.86 7.37
C VAL A 360 19.35 1.69 8.50
N ILE A 361 19.71 2.97 8.66
CA ILE A 361 19.09 3.85 9.65
C ILE A 361 17.61 4.10 9.32
N THR A 362 17.29 4.30 8.04
CA THR A 362 15.91 4.54 7.58
C THR A 362 15.03 3.30 7.78
N LEU A 363 15.54 2.11 7.41
CA LEU A 363 14.87 0.82 7.61
C LEU A 363 14.66 0.51 9.10
N ARG A 364 15.64 0.80 9.97
CA ARG A 364 15.49 0.64 11.43
C ARG A 364 14.38 1.55 12.00
N LYS A 365 14.30 2.81 11.54
CA LYS A 365 13.21 3.72 11.93
C LYS A 365 11.85 3.22 11.45
N ALA A 366 11.74 2.84 10.18
CA ALA A 366 10.51 2.31 9.60
C ALA A 366 10.07 0.98 10.25
N CYS A 367 11.02 0.15 10.71
CA CYS A 367 10.73 -1.05 11.50
C CYS A 367 10.12 -0.65 12.86
N HIS A 368 10.79 0.24 13.60
CA HIS A 368 10.32 0.69 14.92
C HIS A 368 8.94 1.38 14.86
N GLU A 369 8.68 2.20 13.82
CA GLU A 369 7.37 2.79 13.57
C GLU A 369 6.29 1.73 13.30
N LYS A 370 6.62 0.66 12.54
CA LYS A 370 5.72 -0.48 12.33
C LYS A 370 5.49 -1.27 13.61
N ASP A 371 6.52 -1.53 14.41
CA ASP A 371 6.43 -2.26 15.68
C ASP A 371 5.53 -1.50 16.67
N GLN A 372 5.68 -0.17 16.77
CA GLN A 372 4.79 0.68 17.55
C GLN A 372 3.35 0.65 17.00
N THR A 373 3.17 0.77 15.68
CA THR A 373 1.85 0.71 15.03
C THR A 373 1.16 -0.66 15.22
N LEU A 374 1.92 -1.75 15.28
CA LEU A 374 1.40 -3.08 15.59
C LEU A 374 0.94 -3.14 17.05
N LYS A 375 1.76 -2.68 17.99
CA LYS A 375 1.39 -2.61 19.41
C LYS A 375 0.11 -1.80 19.65
N ASP A 376 -0.01 -0.63 19.03
CA ASP A 376 -1.22 0.21 19.13
C ASP A 376 -2.48 -0.51 18.59
N LYS A 377 -2.32 -1.39 17.60
CA LYS A 377 -3.40 -2.23 17.08
C LYS A 377 -3.73 -3.40 18.01
N ASP A 378 -2.73 -4.03 18.61
CA ASP A 378 -2.94 -5.12 19.58
C ASP A 378 -3.66 -4.60 20.84
N ASP A 379 -3.28 -3.43 21.35
CA ASP A 379 -3.98 -2.72 22.44
C ASP A 379 -5.44 -2.40 22.05
N ALA A 380 -5.68 -1.99 20.80
CA ALA A 380 -7.03 -1.75 20.28
C ALA A 380 -7.86 -3.04 20.15
N ILE A 381 -7.25 -4.16 19.73
CA ILE A 381 -7.87 -5.48 19.66
C ILE A 381 -8.24 -5.96 21.07
N GLU A 382 -7.35 -5.82 22.05
CA GLU A 382 -7.63 -6.19 23.44
C GLU A 382 -8.81 -5.37 24.02
N MET A 383 -8.85 -4.07 23.73
CA MET A 383 -9.96 -3.20 24.14
C MET A 383 -11.28 -3.52 23.43
N LEU A 384 -11.24 -3.99 22.17
CA LEU A 384 -12.42 -4.49 21.48
C LEU A 384 -12.90 -5.83 22.04
N ALA A 385 -11.99 -6.75 22.36
CA ALA A 385 -12.32 -8.02 23.02
C ALA A 385 -13.01 -7.78 24.37
N LYS A 386 -12.46 -6.90 25.23
CA LYS A 386 -13.08 -6.48 26.49
C LYS A 386 -14.48 -5.89 26.31
N LYS A 387 -14.72 -5.12 25.24
CA LYS A 387 -16.05 -4.58 24.90
C LYS A 387 -17.02 -5.67 24.43
N VAL A 388 -16.57 -6.61 23.62
CA VAL A 388 -17.36 -7.77 23.17
C VAL A 388 -17.76 -8.63 24.37
N ASP A 389 -16.83 -8.95 25.28
CA ASP A 389 -17.14 -9.69 26.52
C ASP A 389 -18.16 -8.98 27.40
N THR A 390 -18.05 -7.65 27.52
CA THR A 390 -18.98 -6.83 28.31
C THR A 390 -20.38 -6.83 27.68
N LEU A 391 -20.45 -6.67 26.36
CA LEU A 391 -21.71 -6.70 25.61
C LEU A 391 -22.36 -8.08 25.64
N ASN A 392 -21.57 -9.15 25.51
CA ASN A 392 -22.05 -10.54 25.58
C ASN A 392 -22.62 -10.87 26.98
N LYS A 393 -21.98 -10.40 28.06
CA LYS A 393 -22.52 -10.48 29.43
C LYS A 393 -23.83 -9.69 29.58
N ALA A 394 -23.91 -8.49 29.01
CA ALA A 394 -25.15 -7.69 29.04
C ALA A 394 -26.31 -8.39 28.29
N MET A 395 -26.04 -8.92 27.10
CA MET A 395 -27.01 -9.73 26.32
C MET A 395 -27.44 -10.99 27.09
N GLU A 396 -26.54 -11.67 27.80
CA GLU A 396 -26.91 -12.84 28.58
C GLU A 396 -27.82 -12.49 29.77
N VAL A 397 -27.59 -11.34 30.42
CA VAL A 397 -28.45 -10.80 31.49
C VAL A 397 -29.81 -10.37 30.94
N GLU A 398 -29.86 -9.70 29.80
CA GLU A 398 -31.10 -9.33 29.11
C GLU A 398 -31.91 -10.57 28.71
N ALA A 399 -31.28 -11.57 28.09
CA ALA A 399 -31.93 -12.84 27.73
C ALA A 399 -32.47 -13.57 28.98
N LYS A 400 -31.75 -13.54 30.11
CA LYS A 400 -32.24 -14.06 31.39
C LYS A 400 -33.41 -13.25 31.96
N LYS A 401 -33.42 -11.92 31.79
CA LYS A 401 -34.53 -11.03 32.19
C LYS A 401 -35.78 -11.31 31.35
N MET A 402 -35.65 -11.32 30.02
CA MET A 402 -36.74 -11.61 29.10
C MET A 402 -37.38 -12.99 29.37
N ARG A 403 -36.58 -14.04 29.63
CA ARG A 403 -37.12 -15.37 30.01
C ARG A 403 -37.93 -15.33 31.32
N ARG A 404 -37.52 -14.52 32.31
CA ARG A 404 -38.26 -14.34 33.57
C ARG A 404 -39.56 -13.56 33.35
N GLU A 405 -39.54 -12.55 32.50
CA GLU A 405 -40.72 -11.74 32.16
C GLU A 405 -41.76 -12.57 31.40
N VAL A 406 -41.33 -13.39 30.42
CA VAL A 406 -42.21 -14.36 29.75
C VAL A 406 -42.81 -15.35 30.75
N ALA A 407 -42.01 -15.96 31.63
CA ALA A 407 -42.52 -16.90 32.63
C ALA A 407 -43.48 -16.23 33.66
N ALA A 408 -43.25 -14.97 34.01
CA ALA A 408 -44.15 -14.20 34.86
C ALA A 408 -45.48 -13.90 34.15
N MET A 409 -45.42 -13.46 32.89
CA MET A 409 -46.61 -13.20 32.05
C MET A 409 -47.41 -14.47 31.78
N GLU A 410 -46.75 -15.61 31.55
CA GLU A 410 -47.40 -16.93 31.45
C GLU A 410 -48.12 -17.32 32.75
N LYS A 411 -47.50 -17.05 33.91
CA LYS A 411 -48.10 -17.31 35.22
C LYS A 411 -49.32 -16.41 35.49
N GLU A 412 -49.27 -15.14 35.11
CA GLU A 412 -50.42 -14.22 35.18
C GLU A 412 -51.54 -14.63 34.21
N MET A 413 -51.19 -15.03 32.99
CA MET A 413 -52.14 -15.54 31.99
C MET A 413 -52.80 -16.85 32.45
N ALA A 414 -52.06 -17.73 33.14
CA ALA A 414 -52.61 -18.93 33.77
C ALA A 414 -53.55 -18.58 34.94
N ALA A 415 -53.15 -17.65 35.82
CA ALA A 415 -53.99 -17.17 36.92
C ALA A 415 -55.28 -16.51 36.41
N MET A 416 -55.22 -15.71 35.35
CA MET A 416 -56.38 -15.12 34.66
C MET A 416 -57.33 -16.17 34.07
N ARG A 417 -56.81 -17.27 33.52
CA ARG A 417 -57.64 -18.40 33.04
C ARG A 417 -58.35 -19.10 34.19
N VAL A 418 -57.61 -19.43 35.26
CA VAL A 418 -58.18 -20.04 36.47
C VAL A 418 -59.24 -19.12 37.11
N ASN A 419 -58.97 -17.81 37.20
CA ASN A 419 -59.95 -16.84 37.71
C ASN A 419 -61.20 -16.79 36.84
N ARG A 420 -61.08 -16.75 35.49
CA ARG A 420 -62.22 -16.87 34.57
C ARG A 420 -63.00 -18.17 34.75
N GLU A 421 -62.34 -19.29 35.01
CA GLU A 421 -63.00 -20.57 35.26
C GLU A 421 -63.73 -20.60 36.61
N HIS A 422 -63.19 -19.95 37.65
CA HIS A 422 -63.88 -19.73 38.92
C HIS A 422 -65.09 -18.79 38.75
N ASP A 423 -64.98 -17.72 37.99
CA ASP A 423 -66.04 -16.75 37.70
C ASP A 423 -67.18 -17.42 36.88
N VAL A 424 -66.85 -18.26 35.90
CA VAL A 424 -67.81 -19.10 35.16
C VAL A 424 -68.44 -20.16 36.07
N ARG A 425 -67.70 -20.75 37.02
CA ARG A 425 -68.25 -21.72 37.98
C ARG A 425 -69.17 -21.05 39.01
N ALA A 426 -68.85 -19.83 39.46
CA ALA A 426 -69.71 -19.02 40.32
C ALA A 426 -71.02 -18.63 39.61
N ARG A 427 -70.95 -18.23 38.34
CA ARG A 427 -72.14 -17.92 37.50
C ARG A 427 -72.99 -19.16 37.16
N ARG A 428 -72.43 -20.37 37.23
CA ARG A 428 -73.18 -21.63 37.07
C ARG A 428 -73.98 -22.04 38.31
N LEU A 429 -73.74 -21.43 39.48
CA LEU A 429 -74.56 -21.63 40.68
C LEU A 429 -75.74 -20.64 40.78
N SER A 430 -75.84 -19.67 39.87
CA SER A 430 -76.83 -18.59 39.89
C SER A 430 -77.70 -18.47 38.62
N SER A 431 -77.70 -19.49 37.74
CA SER A 431 -78.54 -19.50 36.53
C SER A 431 -79.19 -20.87 36.27
N SER A 432 -80.41 -20.83 35.72
CA SER A 432 -81.44 -21.87 35.79
C SER A 432 -81.61 -22.68 34.49
N ARG A 433 -82.32 -23.82 34.60
CA ARG A 433 -83.01 -24.63 33.57
C ARG A 433 -83.01 -24.08 32.12
N GLY A 434 -82.64 -24.93 31.15
CA GLY A 434 -83.01 -24.77 29.73
C GLY A 434 -82.27 -25.76 28.82
N PRO A 435 -82.95 -26.50 27.90
CA PRO A 435 -82.31 -27.59 27.16
C PRO A 435 -81.79 -27.23 25.76
N ALA A 436 -80.86 -28.07 25.28
CA ALA A 436 -80.62 -28.46 23.89
C ALA A 436 -80.47 -27.37 22.79
N ASN A 437 -79.24 -27.11 22.36
CA ASN A 437 -78.70 -27.69 21.11
C ASN A 437 -77.27 -27.21 20.84
N GLY A 438 -76.37 -28.12 20.47
CA GLY A 438 -74.97 -27.82 20.17
C GLY A 438 -74.44 -28.71 19.06
N SER A 439 -74.49 -28.23 17.83
CA SER A 439 -73.83 -28.85 16.68
C SER A 439 -72.32 -28.70 16.80
N GLN A 440 -71.59 -29.83 16.81
CA GLN A 440 -70.14 -29.82 16.82
C GLN A 440 -69.57 -29.57 15.41
N LEU A 441 -68.73 -28.54 15.30
CA LEU A 441 -67.62 -28.52 14.37
C LEU A 441 -66.33 -28.65 15.18
N LEU A 442 -65.40 -29.49 14.71
CA LEU A 442 -63.94 -29.31 14.72
C LEU A 442 -63.24 -30.65 14.45
N SER A 443 -62.38 -30.70 13.42
CA SER A 443 -61.01 -31.22 13.56
C SER A 443 -60.20 -30.93 12.29
N ARG A 444 -59.31 -29.94 12.36
CA ARG A 444 -58.34 -29.61 11.31
C ARG A 444 -57.06 -30.41 11.59
N ARG A 445 -56.73 -31.39 10.75
CA ARG A 445 -55.47 -32.16 10.86
C ARG A 445 -54.26 -31.30 10.52
N ASN A 446 -53.19 -31.45 11.31
CA ASN A 446 -51.85 -31.00 10.95
C ASN A 446 -51.27 -31.88 9.83
N SER A 447 -50.62 -31.25 8.85
CA SER A 447 -49.75 -31.91 7.88
C SER A 447 -48.30 -31.56 8.16
N ARG A 448 -47.50 -32.57 8.55
CA ARG A 448 -46.04 -32.56 8.44
C ARG A 448 -45.64 -33.04 7.03
N ASN A 449 -44.35 -32.88 6.72
CA ASN A 449 -43.65 -33.25 5.49
C ASN A 449 -43.85 -32.20 4.37
N THR A 450 -42.82 -31.77 3.63
CA THR A 450 -41.39 -32.16 3.59
C THR A 450 -40.50 -30.92 3.65
#